data_AF-A0A511MB91-F1
#
_entry.id   AF-A0A511MB91-F1
#
_cell.length_a   1.000
_cell.length_b   1.000
_cell.length_c   1.000
_cell.angle_alpha   90.00
_cell.angle_beta   90.00
_cell.angle_gamma   90.00
#
_symmetry.space_group_name_H-M   'P 1'
#
loop_
_entity.id
_entity.type
_entity.pdbx_description
1 polymer ?
#
loop_
_entity_poly.entity_id
_entity_poly.type
_entity_poly.pdbx_seq_one_letter_code
_entity_poly.pdbx_strand_id
1 'polypeptide(L)'
;MSYTIDDIGAAVARLDDEDWDDDYHSDASNTAWDEFYEAISYGDKAAILPNIGTARIVDDFGGEGSGDDYWFIFTITDEHDRVRTFKRNGWYASHDGGYYEGPTEEVHGVDKVVTVWEAIA
;
A
#
# COMPACT_ATOMS: atom_id res chain seq x y z
N MET A 1 18.16 11.71 -5.52
CA MET A 1 17.57 12.55 -4.44
C MET A 1 16.91 11.61 -3.44
N SER A 2 16.78 11.95 -2.13
CA SER A 2 16.02 11.11 -1.20
C SER A 2 14.57 11.61 -1.14
N TYR A 3 13.62 10.78 -1.55
CA TYR A 3 12.19 11.07 -1.47
C TYR A 3 11.63 10.83 -0.06
N THR A 4 10.59 11.55 0.29
CA THR A 4 9.84 11.47 1.54
C THR A 4 8.56 10.66 1.38
N ILE A 5 7.84 10.38 2.47
CA ILE A 5 6.51 9.76 2.42
C ILE A 5 5.51 10.67 1.70
N ASP A 6 5.62 11.99 1.88
CA ASP A 6 4.78 12.97 1.19
C ASP A 6 5.04 12.95 -0.32
N ASP A 7 6.30 12.79 -0.73
CA ASP A 7 6.64 12.64 -2.16
C ASP A 7 6.00 11.38 -2.75
N ILE A 8 5.98 10.26 -2.01
CA ILE A 8 5.30 9.02 -2.43
C ILE A 8 3.80 9.26 -2.59
N GLY A 9 3.16 9.87 -1.58
CA GLY A 9 1.73 10.17 -1.63
C GLY A 9 1.38 11.08 -2.81
N ALA A 10 2.21 12.09 -3.08
CA ALA A 10 2.03 12.98 -4.22
C ALA A 10 2.29 12.28 -5.57
N ALA A 11 3.16 11.27 -5.63
CA ALA A 11 3.38 10.49 -6.86
C ALA A 11 2.21 9.53 -7.12
N VAL A 12 1.71 8.85 -6.09
CA VAL A 12 0.54 7.97 -6.18
C VAL A 12 -0.69 8.74 -6.64
N ALA A 13 -0.97 9.91 -6.05
CA ALA A 13 -2.09 10.75 -6.45
C ALA A 13 -2.02 11.27 -7.90
N ARG A 14 -0.84 11.25 -8.54
CA ARG A 14 -0.69 11.64 -9.96
C ARG A 14 -0.85 10.47 -10.93
N LEU A 15 -0.76 9.22 -10.46
CA LEU A 15 -0.98 8.06 -11.32
C LEU A 15 -2.42 8.02 -11.82
N ASP A 16 -3.38 8.44 -10.98
CA ASP A 16 -4.79 8.61 -11.31
C ASP A 16 -4.99 9.66 -12.43
N ASP A 17 -4.27 10.79 -12.36
CA ASP A 17 -4.43 11.94 -13.27
C ASP A 17 -3.83 11.72 -14.68
N GLU A 18 -2.94 10.73 -14.87
CA GLU A 18 -2.21 10.53 -16.13
C GLU A 18 -2.76 9.42 -17.04
N ASP A 19 -3.65 8.53 -16.56
CA ASP A 19 -3.92 7.26 -17.26
C ASP A 19 -5.32 7.13 -17.93
N TRP A 20 -6.36 7.94 -17.65
CA TRP A 20 -7.70 7.71 -18.28
C TRP A 20 -8.52 8.94 -18.71
N ASP A 21 -8.99 8.85 -19.97
CA ASP A 21 -9.89 9.74 -20.72
C ASP A 21 -11.38 9.47 -20.39
N ASP A 22 -11.79 9.33 -19.12
CA ASP A 22 -13.20 9.06 -18.80
C ASP A 22 -13.76 9.78 -17.56
N ASP A 23 -15.00 10.22 -17.72
CA ASP A 23 -15.69 11.35 -17.09
C ASP A 23 -16.24 11.03 -15.67
N TYR A 24 -15.43 10.45 -14.78
CA TYR A 24 -15.88 10.04 -13.44
C TYR A 24 -14.94 10.49 -12.31
N HIS A 25 -14.86 11.80 -12.09
CA HIS A 25 -14.24 12.35 -10.88
C HIS A 25 -15.16 12.21 -9.66
N SER A 26 -14.76 11.36 -8.72
CA SER A 26 -15.15 11.51 -7.31
C SER A 26 -13.93 11.31 -6.40
N ASP A 27 -13.51 12.39 -5.73
CA ASP A 27 -12.55 12.43 -4.62
C ASP A 27 -11.20 11.69 -4.83
N ALA A 28 -10.44 12.17 -5.82
CA ALA A 28 -9.13 11.71 -6.31
C ALA A 28 -7.97 11.52 -5.30
N SER A 29 -8.17 11.72 -3.98
CA SER A 29 -7.12 11.43 -2.98
C SER A 29 -7.30 10.10 -2.26
N ASN A 30 -8.54 9.62 -2.13
CA ASN A 30 -8.83 8.40 -1.37
C ASN A 30 -8.80 7.18 -2.29
N THR A 31 -9.26 7.31 -3.54
CA THR A 31 -9.21 6.24 -4.55
C THR A 31 -7.81 5.96 -5.06
N ALA A 32 -6.91 6.96 -5.12
CA ALA A 32 -5.58 6.80 -5.70
C ALA A 32 -4.74 5.71 -5.01
N TRP A 33 -4.91 5.51 -3.70
CA TRP A 33 -4.21 4.43 -2.99
C TRP A 33 -4.84 3.05 -3.25
N ASP A 34 -6.15 2.99 -3.45
CA ASP A 34 -6.86 1.77 -3.81
C ASP A 34 -6.48 1.33 -5.24
N GLU A 35 -6.46 2.28 -6.18
CA GLU A 35 -6.02 2.07 -7.56
C GLU A 35 -4.53 1.69 -7.63
N PHE A 36 -3.68 2.36 -6.84
CA PHE A 36 -2.28 2.00 -6.75
C PHE A 36 -2.10 0.57 -6.25
N TYR A 37 -2.88 0.15 -5.23
CA TYR A 37 -2.89 -1.23 -4.76
C TYR A 37 -3.34 -2.19 -5.87
N GLU A 38 -4.41 -1.90 -6.59
CA GLU A 38 -4.87 -2.71 -7.72
C GLU A 38 -3.81 -2.82 -8.83
N ALA A 39 -3.09 -1.73 -9.11
CA ALA A 39 -2.03 -1.69 -10.11
C ALA A 39 -0.86 -2.62 -9.77
N ILE A 40 -0.56 -2.83 -8.48
CA ILE A 40 0.60 -3.63 -8.03
C ILE A 40 0.27 -5.00 -7.44
N SER A 41 -1.00 -5.29 -7.12
CA SER A 41 -1.42 -6.52 -6.41
C SER A 41 -1.57 -7.75 -7.31
N TYR A 42 -1.80 -7.58 -8.61
CA TYR A 42 -2.03 -8.72 -9.52
C TYR A 42 -0.74 -9.25 -10.16
N GLY A 43 -0.24 -10.39 -9.70
CA GLY A 43 0.91 -11.08 -10.29
C GLY A 43 2.23 -10.32 -10.08
N ASP A 44 3.15 -10.39 -11.05
CA ASP A 44 4.46 -9.72 -10.97
C ASP A 44 4.41 -8.22 -11.37
N LYS A 45 3.27 -7.56 -11.14
CA LYS A 45 3.07 -6.16 -11.51
C LYS A 45 3.89 -5.21 -10.64
N ALA A 46 4.17 -4.04 -11.20
CA ALA A 46 4.91 -2.98 -10.56
C ALA A 46 4.45 -1.62 -11.10
N ALA A 47 4.47 -0.61 -10.25
CA ALA A 47 4.15 0.78 -10.62
C ALA A 47 5.44 1.60 -10.69
N ILE A 48 5.59 2.44 -11.72
CA ILE A 48 6.70 3.39 -11.82
C ILE A 48 6.25 4.69 -11.18
N LEU A 49 6.94 5.11 -10.11
CA LEU A 49 6.74 6.40 -9.46
C LEU A 49 7.77 7.40 -9.99
N PRO A 50 7.38 8.39 -10.81
CA PRO A 50 8.32 9.33 -11.42
C PRO A 50 9.21 10.02 -10.38
N ASN A 51 10.52 10.07 -10.64
CA ASN A 51 11.55 10.63 -9.75
C ASN A 51 11.70 9.93 -8.37
N ILE A 52 11.05 8.79 -8.16
CA ILE A 52 11.09 8.03 -6.90
C ILE A 52 11.69 6.64 -7.13
N GLY A 53 11.07 5.83 -7.98
CA GLY A 53 11.51 4.45 -8.20
C GLY A 53 10.39 3.53 -8.67
N THR A 54 10.64 2.23 -8.62
CA THR A 54 9.64 1.22 -8.99
C THR A 54 9.06 0.56 -7.75
N ALA A 55 7.74 0.63 -7.60
CA ALA A 55 7.00 0.06 -6.49
C ALA A 55 6.48 -1.36 -6.77
N ARG A 56 6.55 -2.26 -5.78
CA ARG A 56 6.01 -3.63 -5.82
C ARG A 56 5.35 -4.01 -4.51
N ILE A 57 4.25 -4.75 -4.59
CA ILE A 57 3.63 -5.34 -3.42
C ILE A 57 4.54 -6.41 -2.81
N VAL A 58 4.48 -6.54 -1.49
CA VAL A 58 5.23 -7.54 -0.71
C VAL A 58 4.28 -8.42 0.08
N ASP A 59 3.26 -7.82 0.70
CA ASP A 59 2.28 -8.50 1.54
C ASP A 59 1.02 -7.64 1.63
N ASP A 60 -0.11 -8.25 1.95
CA ASP A 60 -1.38 -7.57 2.16
C ASP A 60 -2.25 -8.37 3.13
N PHE A 61 -3.08 -7.66 3.88
CA PHE A 61 -3.99 -8.29 4.83
C PHE A 61 -5.24 -7.44 5.04
N GLY A 62 -6.37 -8.12 5.17
CA GLY A 62 -7.63 -7.52 5.57
C GLY A 62 -8.81 -7.98 4.73
N GLY A 63 -9.94 -7.30 4.86
CA GLY A 63 -11.17 -7.60 4.12
C GLY A 63 -12.23 -8.32 4.97
N GLU A 64 -13.23 -8.90 4.28
CA GLU A 64 -14.34 -9.58 4.94
C GLU A 64 -13.83 -10.73 5.82
N GLY A 65 -14.12 -10.66 7.13
CA GLY A 65 -13.75 -11.71 8.08
C GLY A 65 -12.34 -11.58 8.68
N SER A 66 -11.59 -10.54 8.34
CA SER A 66 -10.21 -10.31 8.82
C SER A 66 -10.11 -9.38 10.04
N GLY A 67 -11.25 -9.10 10.71
CA GLY A 67 -11.33 -8.17 11.83
C GLY A 67 -11.23 -6.71 11.36
N ASP A 68 -10.57 -5.87 12.18
CA ASP A 68 -10.42 -4.43 11.92
C ASP A 68 -9.16 -4.10 11.10
N ASP A 69 -8.31 -5.08 10.83
CA ASP A 69 -7.04 -4.88 10.14
C ASP A 69 -7.27 -4.81 8.62
N TYR A 70 -6.82 -3.71 8.00
CA TYR A 70 -6.77 -3.53 6.55
C TYR A 70 -5.51 -2.78 6.18
N TRP A 71 -4.57 -3.41 5.48
CA TRP A 71 -3.29 -2.83 5.12
C TRP A 71 -2.59 -3.59 3.99
N PHE A 72 -1.64 -2.93 3.32
CA PHE A 72 -0.67 -3.59 2.46
C PHE A 72 0.76 -3.08 2.69
N ILE A 73 1.73 -3.91 2.33
CA ILE A 73 3.16 -3.66 2.37
C ILE A 73 3.68 -3.62 0.95
N PHE A 74 4.45 -2.58 0.63
CA PHE A 74 5.11 -2.44 -0.66
C PHE A 74 6.55 -2.01 -0.51
N THR A 75 7.37 -2.33 -1.51
CA THR A 75 8.75 -1.86 -1.62
C THR A 75 8.87 -0.86 -2.75
N ILE A 76 9.81 0.07 -2.62
CA ILE A 76 10.26 0.94 -3.71
C ILE A 76 11.75 0.68 -3.92
N THR A 77 12.12 0.34 -5.14
CA THR A 77 13.51 0.28 -5.60
C THR A 77 13.85 1.56 -6.36
N ASP A 78 14.80 2.35 -5.87
CA ASP A 78 15.24 3.59 -6.51
C ASP A 78 16.23 3.34 -7.68
N GLU A 79 16.65 4.42 -8.35
CA GLU A 79 17.62 4.37 -9.47
C GLU A 79 19.02 3.86 -9.07
N HIS A 80 19.31 3.77 -7.76
CA HIS A 80 20.58 3.31 -7.20
C HIS A 80 20.44 1.91 -6.55
N ASP A 81 19.40 1.15 -6.92
CA ASP A 81 19.08 -0.18 -6.39
C ASP A 81 18.84 -0.22 -4.87
N ARG A 82 18.52 0.93 -4.25
CA ARG A 82 18.17 0.98 -2.83
C ARG A 82 16.70 0.62 -2.66
N VAL A 83 16.43 -0.30 -1.75
CA VAL A 83 15.07 -0.77 -1.44
C VAL A 83 14.62 -0.19 -0.10
N ARG A 84 13.46 0.47 -0.10
CA ARG A 84 12.74 0.90 1.10
C ARG A 84 11.38 0.22 1.15
N THR A 85 10.93 -0.15 2.34
CA THR A 85 9.67 -0.87 2.55
C THR A 85 8.69 0.03 3.30
N PHE A 86 7.44 0.02 2.87
CA PHE A 86 6.39 0.88 3.40
C PHE A 86 5.13 0.07 3.70
N LYS A 87 4.42 0.48 4.74
CA LYS A 87 3.08 0.00 5.07
C LYS A 87 2.07 1.10 4.78
N ARG A 88 1.03 0.79 4.02
CA ARG A 88 -0.17 1.65 3.89
C ARG A 88 -1.28 1.02 4.70
N ASN A 89 -1.80 1.76 5.67
CA ASN A 89 -2.97 1.33 6.43
C ASN A 89 -4.25 1.81 5.73
N GLY A 90 -5.34 1.09 5.98
CA GLY A 90 -6.67 1.46 5.55
C GLY A 90 -7.70 1.04 6.60
N TRP A 91 -8.95 0.97 6.18
CA TRP A 91 -10.04 0.44 6.99
C TRP A 91 -10.97 -0.39 6.11
N TYR A 92 -11.69 -1.33 6.73
CA TYR A 92 -12.68 -2.17 6.06
C TYR A 92 -13.99 -2.18 6.83
N ALA A 93 -15.12 -2.10 6.13
CA ALA A 93 -16.45 -2.33 6.70
C ALA A 93 -17.29 -3.20 5.77
N SER A 94 -18.00 -4.19 6.33
CA SER A 94 -18.76 -5.20 5.56
C SER A 94 -19.82 -4.67 4.59
N HIS A 95 -20.27 -3.42 4.74
CA HIS A 95 -21.24 -2.78 3.85
C HIS A 95 -20.63 -1.74 2.91
N ASP A 96 -19.36 -1.37 3.11
CA ASP A 96 -18.69 -0.25 2.41
C ASP A 96 -17.44 -0.71 1.64
N GLY A 97 -16.94 -1.92 1.90
CA GLY A 97 -15.69 -2.40 1.31
C GLY A 97 -14.48 -1.97 2.13
N GLY A 98 -13.32 -1.91 1.49
CA GLY A 98 -12.06 -1.50 2.11
C GLY A 98 -11.46 -0.31 1.39
N TYR A 99 -10.89 0.63 2.14
CA TYR A 99 -10.30 1.85 1.62
C TYR A 99 -8.95 2.12 2.29
N TYR A 100 -7.91 2.40 1.50
CA TYR A 100 -6.56 2.69 1.97
C TYR A 100 -6.36 4.17 2.31
N GLU A 101 -7.14 4.71 3.24
CA GLU A 101 -7.10 6.13 3.68
C GLU A 101 -6.19 6.38 4.89
N GLY A 102 -5.62 5.33 5.49
CA GLY A 102 -4.78 5.42 6.69
C GLY A 102 -3.38 5.97 6.41
N PRO A 103 -2.53 6.16 7.42
CA PRO A 103 -1.18 6.67 7.22
C PRO A 103 -0.28 5.69 6.45
N THR A 104 0.68 6.24 5.71
CA THR A 104 1.80 5.50 5.15
C THR A 104 3.00 5.61 6.10
N GLU A 105 3.63 4.48 6.41
CA GLU A 105 4.77 4.40 7.33
C GLU A 105 5.92 3.65 6.67
N GLU A 106 7.17 4.08 6.90
CA GLU A 106 8.34 3.29 6.52
C GLU A 106 8.57 2.18 7.56
N VAL A 107 8.71 0.95 7.10
CA VAL A 107 8.79 -0.24 7.95
C VAL A 107 9.97 -1.13 7.55
N HIS A 108 10.36 -2.05 8.42
CA HIS A 108 11.29 -3.12 8.09
C HIS A 108 10.80 -4.43 8.73
N GLY A 109 11.03 -5.55 8.04
CA GLY A 109 10.67 -6.87 8.56
C GLY A 109 11.50 -7.23 9.79
N VAL A 110 10.84 -7.74 10.83
CA VAL A 110 11.48 -8.25 12.03
C VAL A 110 10.87 -9.59 12.43
N ASP A 111 11.71 -10.58 12.70
CA ASP A 111 11.26 -11.87 13.21
C ASP A 111 11.04 -11.79 14.72
N LYS A 112 9.85 -12.18 15.17
CA LYS A 112 9.49 -12.23 16.59
C LYS A 112 9.18 -13.66 17.01
N VAL A 113 9.97 -14.20 17.93
CA VAL A 113 9.70 -15.51 18.56
C VAL A 113 8.82 -15.32 19.80
N VAL A 114 7.73 -16.07 19.90
CA VAL A 114 6.80 -16.04 21.04
C VAL A 114 6.64 -17.43 21.62
N THR A 115 6.76 -17.55 22.95
CA THR A 115 6.40 -18.77 23.69
C THR A 115 4.97 -18.64 24.21
N VAL A 116 4.10 -19.57 23.80
CA VAL A 116 2.71 -19.67 24.25
C VAL A 116 2.57 -20.92 25.13
N TRP A 117 1.83 -20.83 26.23
CA TRP A 117 1.57 -21.94 27.16
C TRP A 117 0.06 -22.21 27.22
N GLU A 118 -0.32 -23.48 27.13
CA GLU A 118 -1.72 -23.93 27.19
C GLU A 118 -1.99 -24.73 28.47
N ALA A 119 -3.26 -24.87 28.83
CA ALA A 119 -3.68 -25.67 29.97
C ALA A 119 -3.45 -27.16 29.72
N ILE A 120 -2.94 -27.87 30.73
CA ILE A 120 -2.93 -29.33 30.71
C ILE A 120 -4.32 -29.79 31.16
N ALA A 121 -5.05 -30.44 30.26
CA ALA A 121 -6.33 -31.08 30.54
C ALA A 121 -6.16 -32.38 31.35
#